data_AF-A0A943N1H7-F1
#
_entry.id   AF-A0A943N1H7-F1
#
_cell.length_a   1.000
_cell.length_b   1.000
_cell.length_c   1.000
_cell.angle_alpha   90.00
_cell.angle_beta   90.00
_cell.angle_gamma   90.00
#
_symmetry.space_group_name_H-M   'P 1'
#
loop_
_entity.id
_entity.type
_entity.pdbx_description
1 polymer ?
#
loop_
_entity_poly.entity_id
_entity_poly.type
_entity_poly.pdbx_seq_one_letter_code
_entity_poly.pdbx_strand_id
1 'polypeptide(L)'
;LQNLFQKLDQLLDGDLLVLAGSIPNTLPSNIYERILQQLEGRNIRVVVDATGELLRNVLKYHPFLIKPNNHELGDLFGQSLRTDQEIIFYAQKLQQMGARNVLISMAGDGAILVDEGGTIHKSLPPKGKVVNSVGAGDSMVAGFLAGYLSSHNYETAFKTGLAAGSASAFQEWLASGDDIRKLLKTL
;
A
#
# COMPACT_ATOMS: atom_id res chain seq x y z
N LEU A 1 -12.48 10.67 -19.33
CA LEU A 1 -11.52 11.42 -18.50
C LEU A 1 -12.17 12.60 -17.78
N GLN A 2 -12.85 13.52 -18.46
CA GLN A 2 -13.50 14.68 -17.82
C GLN A 2 -14.43 14.30 -16.64
N ASN A 3 -15.30 13.29 -16.83
CA ASN A 3 -16.19 12.80 -15.76
C ASN A 3 -15.44 12.23 -14.54
N LEU A 4 -14.23 11.70 -14.72
CA LEU A 4 -13.40 11.22 -13.61
C LEU A 4 -12.90 12.43 -12.79
N PHE A 5 -12.35 13.44 -13.46
CA PHE A 5 -11.85 14.65 -12.80
C PHE A 5 -12.96 15.42 -12.10
N GLN A 6 -14.16 15.52 -12.68
CA GLN A 6 -15.31 16.14 -12.01
C GLN A 6 -15.72 15.41 -10.72
N LYS A 7 -15.60 14.08 -10.68
CA LYS A 7 -15.84 13.32 -9.44
C LYS A 7 -14.74 13.56 -8.41
N LEU A 8 -13.49 13.61 -8.86
CA LEU A 8 -12.34 13.90 -7.98
C LEU A 8 -12.42 15.31 -7.38
N ASP A 9 -12.97 16.28 -8.10
CA ASP A 9 -13.17 17.64 -7.60
C ASP A 9 -14.17 17.72 -6.42
N GLN A 10 -14.96 16.67 -6.18
CA GLN A 10 -15.90 16.60 -5.05
C GLN A 10 -15.25 16.11 -3.74
N LEU A 11 -13.99 15.64 -3.78
CA LEU A 11 -13.26 15.22 -2.58
C LEU A 11 -13.04 16.42 -1.64
N LEU A 12 -13.23 16.17 -0.35
CA LEU A 12 -13.15 17.15 0.72
C LEU A 12 -11.88 16.99 1.55
N ASP A 13 -11.54 18.03 2.32
CA ASP A 13 -10.40 17.99 3.24
C ASP A 13 -10.47 16.77 4.17
N GLY A 14 -9.38 16.02 4.24
CA GLY A 14 -9.26 14.83 5.08
C GLY A 14 -9.78 13.55 4.45
N ASP A 15 -10.37 13.60 3.24
CA ASP A 15 -10.77 12.39 2.50
C ASP A 15 -9.57 11.52 2.14
N LEU A 16 -9.87 10.26 1.82
CA LEU A 16 -8.90 9.27 1.39
C LEU A 16 -9.21 8.81 -0.03
N LEU A 17 -8.17 8.79 -0.88
CA LEU A 17 -8.23 8.29 -2.25
C LEU A 17 -7.26 7.11 -2.42
N VAL A 18 -7.76 5.99 -2.95
CA VAL A 18 -6.93 4.83 -3.30
C VAL A 18 -6.79 4.75 -4.83
N LEU A 19 -5.56 4.78 -5.32
CA LEU A 19 -5.20 4.57 -6.72
C LEU A 19 -4.47 3.22 -6.82
N ALA A 20 -5.20 2.18 -7.23
CA ALA A 20 -4.68 0.81 -7.28
C ALA A 20 -4.90 0.18 -8.66
N GLY A 21 -3.91 -0.60 -9.10
CA GLY A 21 -3.99 -1.40 -10.32
C GLY A 21 -3.29 -0.79 -11.54
N SER A 22 -3.34 -1.55 -12.64
CA SER A 22 -2.72 -1.18 -13.90
C SER A 22 -3.55 -0.14 -14.65
N ILE A 23 -2.86 0.72 -15.42
CA ILE A 23 -3.51 1.71 -16.26
C ILE A 23 -3.85 1.06 -17.62
N PRO A 24 -5.12 1.11 -18.05
CA PRO A 24 -5.50 0.68 -19.40
C PRO A 24 -4.74 1.44 -20.48
N ASN A 25 -4.35 0.78 -21.57
CA ASN A 25 -3.61 1.40 -22.68
C ASN A 25 -4.34 2.57 -23.37
N THR A 26 -5.64 2.72 -23.11
CA THR A 26 -6.46 3.84 -23.60
C THR A 26 -6.34 5.11 -22.76
N LEU A 27 -5.72 5.03 -21.58
CA LEU A 27 -5.47 6.18 -20.71
C LEU A 27 -4.01 6.63 -20.81
N PRO A 28 -3.72 7.93 -20.57
CA PRO A 28 -2.36 8.40 -20.45
C PRO A 28 -1.62 7.62 -19.36
N SER A 29 -0.39 7.17 -19.64
CA SER A 29 0.44 6.48 -18.66
C SER A 29 0.70 7.32 -17.41
N ASN A 30 0.62 8.65 -17.50
CA ASN A 30 0.79 9.55 -16.37
C ASN A 30 -0.53 9.93 -15.66
N ILE A 31 -1.60 9.13 -15.78
CA ILE A 31 -2.91 9.49 -15.21
C ILE A 31 -2.88 9.65 -13.68
N TYR A 32 -2.11 8.83 -12.94
CA TYR A 32 -1.99 8.98 -11.48
C TYR A 32 -1.32 10.29 -11.10
N GLU A 33 -0.27 10.68 -11.82
CA GLU A 33 0.38 11.99 -11.66
C GLU A 33 -0.61 13.13 -11.93
N ARG A 34 -1.40 13.06 -13.01
CA ARG A 34 -2.41 14.09 -13.32
C ARG A 34 -3.49 14.20 -12.24
N ILE A 35 -3.91 13.06 -11.67
CA ILE A 35 -4.89 13.03 -10.56
C ILE A 35 -4.30 13.72 -9.33
N LEU A 36 -3.08 13.35 -8.94
CA LEU A 36 -2.42 13.94 -7.78
C LEU A 36 -2.13 15.43 -7.94
N GLN A 37 -1.72 15.86 -9.14
CA GLN A 37 -1.53 17.26 -9.46
C GLN A 37 -2.81 18.09 -9.28
N GLN A 38 -3.97 17.56 -9.69
CA GLN A 38 -5.26 18.23 -9.53
C GLN A 38 -5.68 18.36 -8.05
N LEU A 39 -5.28 17.39 -7.23
CA LEU A 39 -5.63 17.31 -5.80
C LEU A 39 -4.58 17.98 -4.90
N GLU A 40 -3.51 18.51 -5.47
CA GLU A 40 -2.42 19.16 -4.73
C GLU A 40 -2.97 20.31 -3.89
N GLY A 41 -2.55 20.37 -2.62
CA GLY A 41 -3.03 21.37 -1.65
C GLY A 41 -4.39 21.06 -1.00
N ARG A 42 -5.11 19.99 -1.36
CA ARG A 42 -6.46 19.68 -0.82
C ARG A 42 -6.49 18.79 0.43
N ASN A 43 -5.38 18.58 1.12
CA ASN A 43 -5.26 17.69 2.30
C ASN A 43 -5.94 16.31 2.12
N ILE A 44 -5.80 15.72 0.92
CA ILE A 44 -6.32 14.38 0.61
C ILE A 44 -5.23 13.35 0.93
N ARG A 45 -5.57 12.31 1.68
CA ARG A 45 -4.66 11.17 1.91
C ARG A 45 -4.72 10.25 0.70
N VAL A 46 -3.64 10.20 -0.08
CA VAL A 46 -3.62 9.34 -1.27
C VAL A 46 -2.81 8.08 -1.03
N VAL A 47 -3.40 6.93 -1.33
CA VAL A 47 -2.76 5.62 -1.35
C VAL A 47 -2.48 5.23 -2.78
N VAL A 48 -1.26 4.76 -3.06
CA VAL A 48 -0.88 4.27 -4.40
C VAL A 48 -0.38 2.83 -4.32
N ASP A 49 -1.12 1.93 -4.96
CA ASP A 49 -0.71 0.54 -5.20
C ASP A 49 -0.46 0.35 -6.70
N ALA A 50 0.77 0.68 -7.11
CA ALA A 50 1.25 0.60 -8.48
C ALA A 50 2.76 0.39 -8.49
N THR A 51 3.32 0.19 -9.69
CA THR A 51 4.70 -0.25 -9.88
C THR A 51 5.45 0.62 -10.88
N GLY A 52 6.78 0.50 -10.88
CA GLY A 52 7.66 1.15 -11.84
C GLY A 52 7.49 2.67 -11.90
N GLU A 53 7.43 3.20 -13.12
CA GLU A 53 7.33 4.64 -13.37
C GLU A 53 6.02 5.26 -12.84
N LEU A 54 4.94 4.49 -12.73
CA LEU A 54 3.70 4.98 -12.12
C LEU A 54 3.91 5.34 -10.67
N LEU A 55 4.56 4.44 -9.92
CA LEU A 55 4.91 4.69 -8.53
C LEU A 55 5.94 5.82 -8.43
N ARG A 56 6.99 5.83 -9.26
CA ARG A 56 8.03 6.86 -9.21
C ARG A 56 7.47 8.27 -9.40
N ASN A 57 6.62 8.46 -10.39
CA ASN A 57 6.12 9.78 -10.79
C ASN A 57 5.19 10.42 -9.75
N VAL A 58 4.57 9.61 -8.89
CA VAL A 58 3.67 10.09 -7.84
C VAL A 58 4.37 10.49 -6.54
N LEU A 59 5.61 10.06 -6.30
CA LEU A 59 6.30 10.24 -5.01
C LEU A 59 6.44 11.71 -4.63
N LYS A 60 6.69 12.59 -5.60
CA LYS A 60 6.80 14.04 -5.41
C LYS A 60 5.52 14.71 -4.86
N TYR A 61 4.37 14.04 -4.92
CA TYR A 61 3.10 14.51 -4.35
C TYR A 61 2.83 13.95 -2.94
N HIS A 62 3.84 13.36 -2.31
CA HIS A 62 3.80 12.90 -0.93
C HIS A 62 2.62 11.95 -0.59
N PRO A 63 2.47 10.82 -1.32
CA PRO A 63 1.40 9.88 -1.06
C PRO A 63 1.43 9.41 0.41
N PHE A 64 0.26 9.29 1.01
CA PHE A 64 0.08 8.83 2.39
C PHE A 64 0.63 7.42 2.57
N LEU A 65 0.33 6.51 1.65
CA LEU A 65 0.81 5.13 1.68
C LEU A 65 1.16 4.69 0.26
N ILE A 66 2.28 4.00 0.12
CA ILE A 66 2.58 3.20 -1.06
C ILE A 66 2.78 1.74 -0.66
N LYS A 67 2.39 0.80 -1.54
CA LYS A 67 2.52 -0.63 -1.26
C LYS A 67 3.22 -1.42 -2.39
N PRO A 68 4.51 -1.21 -2.68
CA PRO A 68 5.22 -2.12 -3.57
C PRO A 68 5.48 -3.47 -2.87
N ASN A 69 5.68 -4.53 -3.63
CA ASN A 69 6.29 -5.75 -3.12
C ASN A 69 7.84 -5.68 -3.19
N ASN A 70 8.54 -6.64 -2.59
CA ASN A 70 10.01 -6.67 -2.57
C ASN A 70 10.66 -6.75 -3.97
N HIS A 71 10.02 -7.42 -4.93
CA HIS A 71 10.50 -7.49 -6.31
C HIS A 71 10.33 -6.15 -7.03
N GLU A 72 9.15 -5.54 -6.93
CA GLU A 72 8.84 -4.22 -7.50
C GLU A 72 9.74 -3.13 -6.93
N LEU A 73 10.06 -3.20 -5.63
CA LEU A 73 11.02 -2.31 -4.98
C LEU A 73 12.42 -2.48 -5.59
N GLY A 74 12.87 -3.73 -5.76
CA GLY A 74 14.15 -4.02 -6.40
C GLY A 74 14.22 -3.50 -7.84
N ASP A 75 13.19 -3.79 -8.63
CA ASP A 75 13.09 -3.38 -10.04
C ASP A 75 13.14 -1.84 -10.18
N LEU A 76 12.48 -1.11 -9.28
CA LEU A 76 12.47 0.35 -9.29
C LEU A 76 13.88 0.95 -9.13
N PHE A 77 14.78 0.27 -8.41
CA PHE A 77 16.15 0.71 -8.19
C PHE A 77 17.18 -0.06 -9.03
N GLY A 78 16.75 -1.01 -9.86
CA GLY A 78 17.64 -1.88 -10.63
C GLY A 78 18.48 -2.81 -9.76
N GLN A 79 17.91 -3.31 -8.66
CA GLN A 79 18.62 -4.09 -7.64
C GLN A 79 17.90 -5.40 -7.32
N SER A 80 18.68 -6.42 -6.93
CA SER A 80 18.16 -7.66 -6.37
C SER A 80 18.26 -7.59 -4.84
N LEU A 81 17.12 -7.36 -4.17
CA LEU A 81 17.06 -7.23 -2.71
C LEU A 81 16.93 -8.62 -2.08
N ARG A 82 17.81 -8.94 -1.13
CA ARG A 82 17.90 -10.28 -0.52
C ARG A 82 17.78 -10.27 1.00
N THR A 83 17.93 -9.11 1.62
CA THR A 83 17.92 -8.95 3.07
C THR A 83 16.90 -7.90 3.50
N ASP A 84 16.41 -8.00 4.74
CA ASP A 84 15.53 -6.99 5.31
C ASP A 84 16.20 -5.61 5.34
N GLN A 85 17.51 -5.55 5.60
CA GLN A 85 18.26 -4.30 5.64
C GLN A 85 18.26 -3.60 4.28
N GLU A 86 18.42 -4.34 3.18
CA GLU A 86 18.33 -3.79 1.83
C GLU A 86 16.90 -3.28 1.54
N ILE A 87 15.88 -4.05 1.92
CA ILE A 87 14.48 -3.67 1.75
C ILE A 87 14.17 -2.38 2.52
N ILE A 88 14.57 -2.31 3.79
CA ILE A 88 14.39 -1.13 4.65
C ILE A 88 15.14 0.07 4.05
N PHE A 89 16.37 -0.12 3.58
CA PHE A 89 17.16 0.94 2.96
C PHE A 89 16.45 1.56 1.75
N TYR A 90 15.94 0.72 0.84
CA TYR A 90 15.22 1.23 -0.35
C TYR A 90 13.81 1.74 -0.03
N ALA A 91 13.14 1.22 1.01
CA ALA A 91 11.90 1.80 1.51
C ALA A 91 12.14 3.21 2.08
N GLN A 92 13.23 3.43 2.82
CA GLN A 92 13.63 4.75 3.29
C GLN A 92 14.03 5.68 2.12
N LYS A 93 14.61 5.15 1.04
CA LYS A 93 14.83 5.93 -0.19
C LYS A 93 13.52 6.40 -0.81
N LEU A 94 12.48 5.57 -0.82
CA LEU A 94 11.15 5.98 -1.27
C LEU A 94 10.54 7.07 -0.38
N GLN A 95 10.79 7.04 0.93
CA GLN A 95 10.40 8.15 1.81
C GLN A 95 11.16 9.44 1.49
N GLN A 96 12.48 9.36 1.24
CA GLN A 96 13.28 10.51 0.80
C GLN A 96 12.79 11.09 -0.53
N MET A 97 12.21 10.27 -1.40
CA MET A 97 11.59 10.68 -2.67
C MET A 97 10.17 11.26 -2.49
N GLY A 98 9.56 11.07 -1.33
CA GLY A 98 8.37 11.80 -0.90
C GLY A 98 7.27 10.96 -0.22
N ALA A 99 7.27 9.63 -0.33
CA ALA A 99 6.24 8.80 0.30
C ALA A 99 6.23 8.96 1.82
N ARG A 100 5.04 9.10 2.43
CA ARG A 100 4.92 9.19 3.89
C ARG A 100 5.11 7.83 4.55
N ASN A 101 4.35 6.83 4.11
CA ASN A 101 4.41 5.47 4.61
C ASN A 101 4.70 4.49 3.48
N VAL A 102 5.60 3.54 3.71
CA VAL A 102 6.02 2.55 2.70
C VAL A 102 5.78 1.15 3.25
N LEU A 103 4.79 0.44 2.71
CA LEU A 103 4.40 -0.91 3.10
C LEU A 103 4.90 -1.93 2.08
N ILE A 104 5.96 -2.66 2.42
CA ILE A 104 6.54 -3.69 1.58
C ILE A 104 5.93 -5.05 1.91
N SER A 105 5.25 -5.66 0.95
CA SER A 105 4.81 -7.05 1.06
C SER A 105 5.87 -8.03 0.53
N MET A 106 6.09 -9.14 1.23
CA MET A 106 7.12 -10.14 0.92
C MET A 106 6.54 -11.57 0.91
N ALA A 107 5.26 -11.72 0.55
CA ALA A 107 4.55 -12.99 0.53
C ALA A 107 4.71 -13.79 1.85
N GLY A 108 5.26 -15.01 1.77
CA GLY A 108 5.48 -15.88 2.93
C GLY A 108 6.48 -15.33 3.95
N ASP A 109 7.34 -14.39 3.55
CA ASP A 109 8.31 -13.73 4.43
C ASP A 109 7.70 -12.55 5.20
N GLY A 110 6.41 -12.27 4.96
CA GLY A 110 5.61 -11.32 5.71
C GLY A 110 5.63 -9.93 5.11
N ALA A 111 5.77 -8.91 5.96
CA ALA A 111 5.76 -7.53 5.53
C ALA A 111 6.66 -6.64 6.39
N ILE A 112 7.08 -5.52 5.80
CA ILE A 112 7.78 -4.42 6.47
C ILE A 112 7.03 -3.12 6.18
N LEU A 113 6.75 -2.35 7.22
CA LEU A 113 6.30 -0.97 7.10
C LEU A 113 7.39 -0.04 7.61
N VAL A 114 7.76 0.95 6.79
CA VAL A 114 8.46 2.14 7.28
C VAL A 114 7.44 3.25 7.36
N ASP A 115 7.09 3.66 8.59
CA ASP A 115 6.08 4.69 8.82
C ASP A 115 6.66 6.10 8.74
N GLU A 116 5.77 7.10 8.69
CA GLU A 116 6.16 8.50 8.56
C GLU A 116 6.94 9.06 9.76
N GLY A 117 6.89 8.38 10.91
CA GLY A 117 7.70 8.68 12.08
C GLY A 117 9.11 8.05 12.02
N GLY A 118 9.39 7.27 10.98
CA GLY A 118 10.64 6.52 10.80
C GLY A 118 10.69 5.21 11.57
N THR A 119 9.58 4.78 12.19
CA THR A 119 9.53 3.49 12.90
C THR A 119 9.37 2.37 11.87
N ILE A 120 10.14 1.29 12.09
CA ILE A 120 10.11 0.10 11.25
C ILE A 120 9.26 -0.94 11.95
N HIS A 121 8.15 -1.34 11.33
CA HIS A 121 7.32 -2.46 11.76
C HIS A 121 7.60 -3.64 10.86
N LYS A 122 7.85 -4.81 11.44
CA LYS A 122 8.08 -6.05 10.69
C LYS A 122 7.38 -7.19 11.38
N SER A 123 6.74 -8.05 10.60
CA SER A 123 6.19 -9.31 11.10
C SER A 123 6.10 -10.36 10.01
N LEU A 124 6.22 -11.62 10.43
CA LEU A 124 5.84 -12.77 9.62
C LEU A 124 4.31 -12.82 9.47
N PRO A 125 3.77 -13.38 8.37
CA PRO A 125 2.34 -13.49 8.23
C PRO A 125 1.79 -14.53 9.24
N PRO A 126 0.51 -14.44 9.63
CA PRO A 126 -0.18 -15.51 10.33
C PRO A 126 0.04 -16.86 9.61
N LYS A 127 0.19 -17.95 10.37
CA LYS A 127 0.36 -19.27 9.78
C LYS A 127 -0.94 -19.74 9.14
N GLY A 128 -0.87 -20.17 7.88
CA GLY A 128 -1.99 -20.75 7.15
C GLY A 128 -1.56 -21.33 5.81
N LYS A 129 -2.46 -22.09 5.18
CA LYS A 129 -2.24 -22.64 3.85
C LYS A 129 -2.73 -21.64 2.81
N VAL A 130 -1.84 -21.21 1.90
CA VAL A 130 -2.23 -20.37 0.77
C VAL A 130 -3.16 -21.15 -0.15
N VAL A 131 -4.31 -20.56 -0.45
CA VAL A 131 -5.33 -21.07 -1.37
C VAL A 131 -5.36 -20.21 -2.63
N ASN A 132 -5.49 -18.88 -2.48
CA ASN A 132 -5.53 -17.94 -3.60
C ASN A 132 -4.85 -16.62 -3.20
N SER A 133 -3.79 -16.20 -3.90
CA SER A 133 -3.10 -14.94 -3.62
C SER A 133 -3.74 -13.71 -4.28
N VAL A 134 -4.69 -13.90 -5.20
CA VAL A 134 -5.37 -12.81 -5.90
C VAL A 134 -6.17 -11.96 -4.90
N GLY A 135 -5.94 -10.65 -4.89
CA GLY A 135 -6.59 -9.71 -3.96
C GLY A 135 -5.99 -9.66 -2.56
N ALA A 136 -4.95 -10.44 -2.25
CA ALA A 136 -4.26 -10.36 -0.95
C ALA A 136 -3.59 -8.99 -0.75
N GLY A 137 -2.99 -8.42 -1.82
CA GLY A 137 -2.43 -7.07 -1.80
C GLY A 137 -3.47 -5.99 -1.54
N ASP A 138 -4.60 -6.03 -2.25
CA ASP A 138 -5.72 -5.11 -2.05
C ASP A 138 -6.30 -5.21 -0.64
N SER A 139 -6.45 -6.45 -0.14
CA SER A 139 -6.92 -6.73 1.22
C SER A 139 -5.95 -6.16 2.26
N MET A 140 -4.64 -6.23 2.00
CA MET A 140 -3.62 -5.68 2.88
C MET A 140 -3.71 -4.16 2.95
N VAL A 141 -3.90 -3.47 1.81
CA VAL A 141 -4.13 -2.02 1.77
C VAL A 141 -5.41 -1.66 2.53
N ALA A 142 -6.51 -2.36 2.25
CA ALA A 142 -7.79 -2.11 2.90
C ALA A 142 -7.71 -2.33 4.43
N GLY A 143 -7.06 -3.41 4.88
CA GLY A 143 -6.84 -3.70 6.28
C GLY A 143 -5.95 -2.67 6.97
N PHE A 144 -4.89 -2.23 6.30
CA PHE A 144 -4.02 -1.16 6.82
C PHE A 144 -4.83 0.13 7.04
N LEU A 145 -5.62 0.54 6.05
CA LEU A 145 -6.45 1.74 6.14
C LEU A 145 -7.52 1.62 7.23
N ALA A 146 -8.21 0.49 7.32
CA ALA A 146 -9.19 0.26 8.38
C ALA A 146 -8.56 0.32 9.78
N GLY A 147 -7.38 -0.29 9.96
CA GLY A 147 -6.64 -0.25 11.22
C GLY A 147 -6.15 1.17 11.54
N TYR A 148 -5.63 1.91 10.56
CA TYR A 148 -5.16 3.27 10.77
C TYR A 148 -6.31 4.24 11.08
N LEU A 149 -7.38 4.23 10.29
CA LEU A 149 -8.51 5.16 10.46
C LEU A 149 -9.24 4.96 11.80
N SER A 150 -9.23 3.74 12.35
CA SER A 150 -9.86 3.44 13.64
C SER A 150 -8.98 3.73 14.85
N SER A 151 -7.65 3.63 14.73
CA SER A 151 -6.73 3.69 15.87
C SER A 151 -5.73 4.85 15.84
N HIS A 152 -5.47 5.43 14.68
CA HIS A 152 -4.38 6.37 14.42
C HIS A 152 -3.00 5.83 14.83
N ASN A 153 -2.83 4.49 14.85
CA ASN A 153 -1.63 3.81 15.28
C ASN A 153 -1.07 2.90 14.17
N TYR A 154 0.20 3.12 13.81
CA TYR A 154 0.83 2.39 12.70
C TYR A 154 1.05 0.91 12.97
N GLU A 155 1.31 0.50 14.21
CA GLU A 155 1.44 -0.93 14.54
C GLU A 155 0.10 -1.64 14.36
N THR A 156 -1.00 -1.03 14.81
CA THR A 156 -2.35 -1.56 14.65
C THR A 156 -2.74 -1.61 13.18
N ALA A 157 -2.45 -0.56 12.41
CA ALA A 157 -2.64 -0.53 10.96
C ALA A 157 -1.85 -1.65 10.27
N PHE A 158 -0.56 -1.77 10.58
CA PHE A 158 0.33 -2.79 10.03
C PHE A 158 -0.19 -4.21 10.29
N LYS A 159 -0.50 -4.55 11.56
CA LYS A 159 -1.02 -5.87 11.94
C LYS A 159 -2.38 -6.16 11.29
N THR A 160 -3.26 -5.17 11.21
CA THR A 160 -4.58 -5.33 10.55
C THR A 160 -4.43 -5.57 9.06
N GLY A 161 -3.54 -4.82 8.38
CA GLY A 161 -3.22 -5.04 6.98
C GLY A 161 -2.63 -6.42 6.72
N LEU A 162 -1.65 -6.84 7.53
CA LEU A 162 -1.03 -8.16 7.42
C LEU A 162 -2.06 -9.29 7.62
N ALA A 163 -2.90 -9.18 8.65
CA ALA A 163 -3.99 -10.13 8.89
C ALA A 163 -4.99 -10.18 7.72
N ALA A 164 -5.34 -9.02 7.14
CA ALA A 164 -6.28 -8.95 6.03
C ALA A 164 -5.73 -9.58 4.75
N GLY A 165 -4.47 -9.28 4.40
CA GLY A 165 -3.80 -9.90 3.26
C GLY A 165 -3.68 -11.41 3.41
N SER A 166 -3.28 -11.89 4.59
CA SER A 166 -3.15 -13.32 4.86
C SER A 166 -4.50 -14.05 4.92
N ALA A 167 -5.53 -13.45 5.51
CA ALA A 167 -6.86 -14.04 5.56
C ALA A 167 -7.40 -14.30 4.14
N SER A 168 -7.31 -13.30 3.25
CA SER A 168 -7.72 -13.44 1.86
C SER A 168 -6.86 -14.49 1.13
N ALA A 169 -5.55 -14.54 1.44
CA ALA A 169 -4.65 -15.54 0.87
C ALA A 169 -5.03 -17.00 1.22
N PHE A 170 -5.74 -17.21 2.32
CA PHE A 170 -6.14 -18.54 2.82
C PHE A 170 -7.53 -18.99 2.37
N GLN A 171 -8.19 -18.23 1.50
CA GLN A 171 -9.53 -18.51 1.01
C GLN A 171 -9.58 -18.48 -0.52
N GLU A 172 -10.68 -18.95 -1.12
CA GLU A 172 -10.89 -18.86 -2.57
C GLU A 172 -11.21 -17.43 -3.02
N TRP A 173 -11.85 -16.66 -2.14
CA TRP A 173 -12.29 -15.28 -2.33
C TRP A 173 -11.75 -14.36 -1.23
N LEU A 174 -12.09 -13.07 -1.29
CA LEU A 174 -11.70 -12.10 -0.26
C LEU A 174 -12.25 -12.51 1.11
N ALA A 175 -11.42 -12.35 2.14
CA ALA A 175 -11.78 -12.71 3.50
C ALA A 175 -12.89 -11.84 4.10
N SER A 176 -13.68 -12.43 4.99
CA SER A 176 -14.64 -11.70 5.79
C SER A 176 -13.97 -10.94 6.94
N GLY A 177 -14.65 -9.96 7.52
CA GLY A 177 -14.15 -9.26 8.70
C GLY A 177 -13.87 -10.18 9.90
N ASP A 178 -14.60 -11.29 10.04
CA ASP A 178 -14.37 -12.26 11.11
C ASP A 178 -13.10 -13.08 10.89
N ASP A 179 -12.81 -13.45 9.64
CA ASP A 179 -11.57 -14.15 9.28
C ASP A 179 -10.34 -13.28 9.61
N ILE A 180 -10.42 -12.00 9.25
CA ILE A 180 -9.37 -11.01 9.53
C ILE A 180 -9.18 -10.86 11.04
N ARG A 181 -10.26 -10.66 11.80
CA ARG A 181 -10.20 -10.53 13.27
C ARG A 181 -9.62 -11.78 13.94
N LYS A 182 -9.90 -12.97 13.40
CA LYS A 182 -9.37 -14.23 13.92
C LYS A 182 -7.85 -14.31 13.75
N LEU A 183 -7.33 -13.95 12.58
CA LEU A 183 -5.89 -13.94 12.33
C LEU A 183 -5.17 -12.80 13.06
N LEU A 184 -5.80 -11.63 13.20
CA LEU A 184 -5.23 -10.49 13.92
C LEU A 184 -4.88 -10.85 15.36
N LYS A 185 -5.66 -11.72 16.02
CA LYS A 185 -5.39 -12.21 17.39
C LYS A 185 -4.12 -13.07 17.52
N THR A 186 -3.52 -13.47 16.40
CA THR A 186 -2.30 -14.28 16.36
C THR A 186 -1.03 -13.46 16.09
N LEU A 187 -1.17 -12.14 15.92
CA LEU A 187 -0.11 -11.17 15.62
C LEU A 187 0.26 -10.29 16.82
#